data_AF-A0A536FNK7-F1
#
_entry.id   AF-A0A536FNK7-F1
#
_cell.length_a   1.000
_cell.length_b   1.000
_cell.length_c   1.000
_cell.angle_alpha   90.00
_cell.angle_beta   90.00
_cell.angle_gamma   90.00
#
_symmetry.space_group_name_H-M   'P 1'
#
loop_
_entity.id
_entity.type
_entity.pdbx_description
1 polymer ?
#
loop_
_entity_poly.entity_id
_entity_poly.type
_entity_poly.pdbx_seq_one_letter_code
_entity_poly.pdbx_strand_id
1 'polypeptide(L)'
;DIPYVAVDVPPGHATSMPSVAEVTSSKLSVVRFHGRNHETWDLRGVPPNVRFRYDYTDEELGEWVPRIKEMERSAGRVHALMNNNYSNYSVKNAQQLEKLLQAWQK
;
A
#
# COMPACT_ATOMS: atom_id res chain seq x y z
N ASP A 1 18.57 -11.70 6.27
CA ASP A 1 18.16 -10.36 5.81
C ASP A 1 17.06 -10.54 4.78
N ILE A 2 15.80 -10.58 5.23
CA ILE A 2 14.62 -10.82 4.37
C ILE A 2 13.67 -9.65 4.61
N PRO A 3 13.29 -8.86 3.60
CA PRO A 3 12.36 -7.74 3.76
C PRO A 3 10.93 -8.24 3.95
N TYR A 4 10.31 -7.82 5.05
CA TYR A 4 8.87 -7.94 5.25
C TYR A 4 8.15 -7.06 4.24
N VAL A 5 7.11 -7.60 3.62
CA VAL A 5 6.26 -6.86 2.69
C VAL A 5 5.06 -6.38 3.46
N ALA A 6 5.04 -5.10 3.81
CA ALA A 6 3.84 -4.46 4.35
C ALA A 6 2.77 -4.45 3.25
N VAL A 7 1.52 -4.72 3.62
CA VAL A 7 0.43 -4.83 2.67
C VAL A 7 -0.73 -3.96 3.14
N ASP A 8 -1.20 -3.06 2.28
CA ASP A 8 -2.46 -2.34 2.49
C ASP A 8 -3.59 -3.08 1.76
N VAL A 9 -4.55 -3.55 2.55
CA VAL A 9 -5.72 -4.37 2.18
C VAL A 9 -6.89 -3.95 3.07
N PRO A 10 -8.16 -4.23 2.71
CA PRO A 10 -9.28 -3.95 3.62
C PRO A 10 -9.15 -4.80 4.90
N PRO A 11 -9.21 -4.21 6.11
CA PRO A 11 -9.15 -4.98 7.35
C PRO A 11 -10.40 -5.84 7.55
N GLY A 12 -10.33 -6.84 8.44
CA GLY A 12 -11.51 -7.60 8.89
C GLY A 12 -11.93 -8.78 8.00
N HIS A 13 -11.26 -9.03 6.88
CA HIS A 13 -11.49 -10.25 6.09
C HIS A 13 -10.52 -11.37 6.51
N ALA A 14 -10.96 -12.63 6.39
CA ALA A 14 -10.14 -13.79 6.75
C ALA A 14 -8.83 -13.90 5.96
N THR A 15 -8.79 -13.31 4.76
CA THR A 15 -7.59 -13.31 3.89
C THR A 15 -6.78 -12.02 3.98
N SER A 16 -7.16 -11.10 4.86
CA SER A 16 -6.45 -9.82 5.01
C SER A 16 -5.20 -9.98 5.86
N MET A 17 -4.13 -9.35 5.39
CA MET A 17 -2.90 -9.21 6.14
C MET A 17 -3.06 -8.13 7.22
N PRO A 18 -2.36 -8.25 8.36
CA PRO A 18 -2.38 -7.22 9.38
C PRO A 18 -1.71 -5.95 8.86
N SER A 19 -2.23 -4.78 9.26
CA SER A 19 -1.70 -3.46 8.89
C SER A 19 -0.43 -3.15 9.69
N VAL A 20 0.65 -3.83 9.31
CA VAL A 20 1.94 -3.81 9.99
C VAL A 20 3.00 -3.26 9.03
N ALA A 21 3.83 -2.34 9.53
CA ALA A 21 4.82 -1.58 8.76
C ALA A 21 6.26 -1.83 9.27
N GLU A 22 6.55 -3.07 9.67
CA GLU A 22 7.84 -3.44 10.26
C GLU A 22 8.98 -3.50 9.24
N VAL A 23 10.17 -3.09 9.67
CA VAL A 23 11.41 -3.15 8.88
C VAL A 23 12.26 -4.31 9.37
N THR A 24 12.27 -5.41 8.61
CA THR A 24 13.03 -6.63 8.95
C THR A 24 14.35 -6.76 8.19
N SER A 25 14.67 -5.78 7.34
CA SER A 25 15.89 -5.74 6.53
C SER A 25 16.42 -4.32 6.46
N SER A 26 17.72 -4.13 6.74
CA SER A 26 18.36 -2.81 6.69
C SER A 26 18.64 -2.32 5.27
N LYS A 27 18.51 -3.19 4.26
CA LYS A 27 18.77 -2.86 2.85
C LYS A 27 17.53 -2.36 2.12
N LEU A 28 16.38 -2.94 2.44
CA LEU A 28 15.12 -2.74 1.72
C LEU A 28 13.92 -2.92 2.64
N SER A 29 12.96 -2.00 2.52
CA SER A 29 11.57 -2.13 2.99
C SER A 29 10.61 -2.08 1.81
N VAL A 30 9.49 -2.79 1.89
CA VAL A 30 8.52 -2.88 0.79
C VAL A 30 7.10 -2.67 1.31
N VAL A 31 6.31 -1.87 0.60
CA VAL A 31 4.86 -1.72 0.81
C VAL A 31 4.13 -2.03 -0.49
N ARG A 32 3.06 -2.82 -0.42
CA ARG A 32 2.16 -3.09 -1.57
C ARG A 32 0.73 -2.65 -1.26
N PHE A 33 0.19 -1.79 -2.12
CA PHE A 33 -1.16 -1.23 -1.98
C PHE A 33 -2.13 -1.98 -2.88
N HIS A 34 -3.04 -2.77 -2.31
CA HIS A 34 -4.00 -3.57 -3.08
C HIS A 34 -5.39 -2.94 -3.18
N GLY A 35 -5.63 -1.84 -2.46
CA GLY A 35 -6.94 -1.23 -2.27
C GLY A 35 -7.61 -1.69 -0.99
N ARG A 36 -8.65 -0.96 -0.56
CA ARG A 36 -9.47 -1.27 0.62
C ARG A 36 -10.93 -1.59 0.23
N ASN A 37 -11.12 -2.26 -0.91
CA ASN A 37 -12.46 -2.58 -1.41
C ASN A 37 -13.09 -3.73 -0.61
N HIS A 38 -13.88 -3.42 0.42
CA HIS A 38 -14.59 -4.41 1.24
C HIS A 38 -15.66 -5.19 0.47
N GLU A 39 -16.32 -4.57 -0.51
CA GLU A 39 -17.43 -5.18 -1.25
C GLU A 39 -16.96 -6.33 -2.15
N THR A 40 -15.78 -6.18 -2.75
CA THR A 40 -15.27 -7.14 -3.75
C THR A 40 -14.14 -8.03 -3.25
N TRP A 41 -13.63 -7.80 -2.03
CA TRP A 41 -12.43 -8.49 -1.52
C TRP A 41 -12.51 -10.01 -1.54
N ASP A 42 -13.66 -10.54 -1.08
CA ASP A 42 -13.90 -11.98 -0.90
C ASP A 42 -14.78 -12.59 -2.00
N LEU A 43 -15.16 -11.81 -3.03
CA LEU A 43 -15.97 -12.32 -4.12
C LEU A 43 -15.23 -13.44 -4.87
N ARG A 44 -15.95 -14.55 -5.10
CA ARG A 44 -15.46 -15.70 -5.86
C ARG A 44 -16.07 -15.71 -7.25
N GLY A 45 -15.33 -16.25 -8.23
CA GLY A 45 -15.79 -16.37 -9.62
C GLY A 45 -15.80 -15.05 -10.40
N VAL A 46 -15.30 -13.96 -9.82
CA VAL A 46 -15.10 -12.67 -10.50
C VAL A 46 -13.66 -12.54 -11.00
N PRO A 47 -13.41 -11.78 -12.08
CA PRO A 47 -12.05 -11.46 -12.51
C PRO A 47 -11.19 -10.83 -11.37
N PRO A 48 -9.91 -11.22 -11.21
CA PRO A 48 -9.08 -10.76 -10.09
C PRO A 48 -8.93 -9.24 -9.97
N ASN A 49 -9.01 -8.51 -11.08
CA ASN A 49 -8.95 -7.04 -11.07
C ASN A 49 -10.14 -6.39 -10.36
N VAL A 50 -11.29 -7.07 -10.24
CA VAL A 50 -12.47 -6.56 -9.52
C VAL A 50 -12.18 -6.45 -8.02
N ARG A 51 -11.41 -7.39 -7.46
CA ARG A 51 -10.92 -7.36 -6.07
C ARG A 51 -10.06 -6.12 -5.80
N PHE A 52 -9.28 -5.71 -6.79
CA PHE A 52 -8.32 -4.58 -6.70
C PHE A 52 -8.89 -3.27 -7.27
N ARG A 53 -10.21 -3.22 -7.52
CA ARG A 53 -10.90 -2.01 -7.99
C ARG A 53 -11.04 -1.01 -6.85
N TYR A 54 -9.99 -0.22 -6.64
CA TYR A 54 -9.95 0.79 -5.59
C TYR A 54 -9.14 2.00 -6.05
N ASP A 55 -9.73 3.19 -5.94
CA ASP A 55 -9.06 4.46 -6.20
C ASP A 55 -8.85 5.12 -4.84
N TYR A 56 -7.62 5.10 -4.35
CA TYR A 56 -7.30 5.62 -3.02
C TYR A 56 -7.57 7.13 -2.94
N THR A 57 -8.02 7.58 -1.77
CA THR A 57 -8.09 9.01 -1.47
C THR A 57 -6.75 9.54 -0.95
N ASP A 58 -6.57 10.86 -0.96
CA ASP A 58 -5.36 11.49 -0.42
C ASP A 58 -5.24 11.26 1.09
N GLU A 59 -6.36 11.18 1.82
CA GLU A 59 -6.38 10.88 3.26
C GLU A 59 -5.83 9.48 3.55
N GLU A 60 -6.29 8.47 2.80
CA GLU A 60 -5.86 7.08 2.97
C GLU A 60 -4.38 6.88 2.62
N LEU A 61 -3.91 7.53 1.56
CA LEU A 61 -2.49 7.54 1.21
C LEU A 61 -1.67 8.33 2.25
N GLY A 62 -2.25 9.41 2.79
CA GLY A 62 -1.68 10.23 3.84
C GLY A 62 -1.36 9.44 5.11
N GLU A 63 -2.17 8.44 5.47
CA GLU A 63 -1.90 7.53 6.60
C GLU A 63 -0.57 6.77 6.45
N TRP A 64 -0.15 6.51 5.20
CA TRP A 64 1.06 5.76 4.89
C TRP A 64 2.32 6.61 4.81
N VAL A 65 2.18 7.92 4.56
CA VAL A 65 3.32 8.84 4.48
C VAL A 65 4.22 8.77 5.73
N PRO A 66 3.72 8.95 6.98
CA PRO A 66 4.58 8.87 8.16
C PRO A 66 5.21 7.48 8.34
N ARG A 67 4.49 6.40 7.98
CA ARG A 67 5.01 5.03 8.07
C ARG A 67 6.16 4.80 7.10
N ILE A 68 6.02 5.25 5.85
CA ILE A 68 7.09 5.19 4.83
C ILE A 68 8.29 6.02 5.29
N LYS A 69 8.07 7.22 5.84
CA LYS A 69 9.15 8.05 6.40
C LYS A 69 9.86 7.42 7.59
N GLU A 70 9.17 6.61 8.39
CA GLU A 70 9.83 5.82 9.43
C GLU A 70 10.63 4.66 8.85
N MET A 71 10.10 3.96 7.84
CA MET A 71 10.83 2.90 7.14
C MET A 71 12.14 3.41 6.52
N GLU A 72 12.15 4.62 5.95
CA GLU A 72 13.33 5.29 5.38
C GLU A 72 14.45 5.51 6.42
N ARG A 73 14.15 5.53 7.73
CA ARG A 73 15.17 5.67 8.78
C ARG A 73 15.91 4.38 9.06
N SER A 74 15.26 3.23 8.80
CA SER A 74 15.75 1.91 9.19
C SER A 74 16.24 1.07 8.01
N ALA A 75 15.75 1.35 6.80
CA ALA A 75 16.16 0.68 5.58
C ALA A 75 16.81 1.66 4.60
N GLY A 76 17.86 1.20 3.91
CA GLY A 76 18.55 2.00 2.89
C GLY A 76 17.69 2.36 1.68
N ARG A 77 16.59 1.65 1.44
CA ARG A 77 15.60 1.94 0.40
C ARG A 77 14.21 1.52 0.84
N VAL A 78 13.19 2.26 0.39
CA VAL A 78 11.79 1.87 0.54
C VAL A 78 11.15 1.80 -0.84
N HIS A 79 10.53 0.67 -1.16
CA HIS A 79 9.75 0.50 -2.39
C HIS A 79 8.27 0.48 -2.05
N ALA A 80 7.53 1.48 -2.54
CA ALA A 80 6.07 1.53 -2.49
C ALA A 80 5.51 1.09 -3.86
N LEU A 81 4.71 0.02 -3.90
CA LEU A 81 4.14 -0.51 -5.14
C LEU A 81 2.62 -0.41 -5.14
N MET A 82 2.07 0.31 -6.11
CA MET A 82 0.62 0.35 -6.35
C MET A 82 0.19 -0.89 -7.12
N ASN A 83 -0.65 -1.72 -6.50
CA ASN A 83 -1.17 -2.97 -7.05
C ASN A 83 -2.72 -3.00 -7.10
N ASN A 84 -3.37 -1.87 -6.87
CA ASN A 84 -4.80 -1.63 -7.11
C ASN A 84 -5.07 -1.55 -8.63
N ASN A 85 -4.79 -2.65 -9.34
CA ASN A 85 -4.67 -2.72 -10.79
C ASN A 85 -6.02 -2.78 -11.52
N TYR A 86 -6.83 -1.76 -11.31
CA TYR A 86 -8.06 -1.54 -12.07
C TYR A 86 -7.97 -0.20 -12.80
N SER A 87 -8.18 -0.22 -14.13
CA SER A 87 -8.05 0.97 -14.98
C SER A 87 -6.67 1.64 -14.80
N ASN A 88 -6.64 2.97 -14.66
CA ASN A 88 -5.45 3.79 -14.41
C ASN A 88 -5.20 4.11 -12.93
N TYR A 89 -5.92 3.49 -11.99
CA TYR A 89 -5.87 3.87 -10.57
C TYR A 89 -4.50 3.69 -9.94
N SER A 90 -3.79 2.60 -10.25
CA SER A 90 -2.45 2.37 -9.72
C SER A 90 -1.45 3.47 -10.11
N VAL A 91 -1.49 3.93 -11.38
CA VAL A 91 -0.64 5.02 -11.86
C VAL A 91 -1.03 6.35 -11.24
N LYS A 92 -2.34 6.66 -11.18
CA LYS A 92 -2.87 7.87 -10.55
C LYS A 92 -2.48 7.94 -9.07
N ASN A 93 -2.73 6.87 -8.31
CA ASN A 93 -2.44 6.86 -6.88
C ASN A 93 -0.94 6.84 -6.60
N ALA A 94 -0.10 6.27 -7.47
CA ALA A 94 1.36 6.39 -7.36
C ALA A 94 1.80 7.87 -7.43
N GLN A 95 1.24 8.63 -8.37
CA GLN A 95 1.51 10.07 -8.48
C GLN A 95 0.96 10.87 -7.29
N GLN A 96 -0.21 10.49 -6.73
CA GLN A 96 -0.74 11.11 -5.51
C GLN A 96 0.18 10.84 -4.31
N LEU A 97 0.58 9.59 -4.09
CA LEU A 97 1.49 9.22 -3.01
C LEU A 97 2.84 9.94 -3.14
N GLU A 98 3.38 10.05 -4.35
CA GLU A 98 4.60 10.82 -4.61
C GLU A 98 4.45 12.29 -4.19
N LYS A 99 3.36 12.95 -4.58
CA LYS A 99 3.08 14.34 -4.17
C LYS A 99 2.96 14.48 -2.66
N LEU A 100 2.27 13.56 -1.99
CA LEU A 100 2.11 13.57 -0.54
C LEU A 100 3.46 13.35 0.17
N LEU A 101 4.32 12.47 -0.34
CA LEU A 101 5.68 12.25 0.17
C LEU A 101 6.57 13.49 0.00
N GLN A 102 6.43 14.21 -1.11
CA GLN A 102 7.16 15.46 -1.38
C GLN A 102 6.67 16.62 -0.52
N ALA A 103 5.36 16.67 -0.23
CA ALA A 103 4.75 17.71 0.60
C ALA A 103 4.91 17.46 2.11
N TRP A 104 5.39 16.27 2.52
CA TRP A 104 5.51 15.91 3.92
C TRP A 104 6.50 16.80 4.67
N GLN A 105 6.01 17.50 5.69
CA GLN A 105 6.81 18.26 6.64
C GLN A 105 6.71 17.54 8.00
N LYS A 106 7.87 17.24 8.58
CA LYS A 106 7.97 16.50 9.85
C LYS A 106 7.67 17.39 11.05
#